data_AF-A0A0N4TWD9-F1
#
_entry.id   AF-A0A0N4TWD9-F1
#
_cell.length_a   1.000
_cell.length_b   1.000
_cell.length_c   1.000
_cell.angle_alpha   90.00
_cell.angle_beta   90.00
_cell.angle_gamma   90.00
#
_symmetry.space_group_name_H-M   'P 1'
#
loop_
_entity.id
_entity.type
_entity.pdbx_description
1 polymer ?
#
loop_
_entity_poly.entity_id
_entity_poly.type
_entity_poly.pdbx_seq_one_letter_code
_entity_poly.pdbx_strand_id
1 'polypeptide(L)'
;MWNRQDIMEFKTAIRKEGSESIIKVGHGETVTVRVPTHEEGSCLFWEFATDHYDIGFGVFFEWTISQTNRVSVHVSESSDEEADEEFLQVELRTSDVESGSSVREKETDQNKPHVDEIVPIYRRDCHEEVYAGSHVYPGRGVYLLKFDNSYSLWRSKTLYYRVYYSS
;
A
#
# COMPACT_ATOMS: atom_id res chain seq x y z
N MET A 1 -8.47 2.69 12.04
CA MET A 1 -8.66 1.28 11.64
C MET A 1 -9.37 0.54 12.75
N TRP A 2 -10.09 -0.51 12.40
CA TRP A 2 -10.77 -1.44 13.31
C TRP A 2 -10.84 -2.83 12.66
N ASN A 3 -11.17 -3.85 13.45
CA ASN A 3 -11.29 -5.23 12.97
C ASN A 3 -12.73 -5.72 13.10
N ARG A 4 -13.10 -6.72 12.29
CA ARG A 4 -14.39 -7.44 12.38
C ARG A 4 -14.18 -8.95 12.33
N GLN A 5 -15.04 -9.68 13.04
CA GLN A 5 -14.94 -11.12 13.23
C GLN A 5 -15.67 -11.95 12.14
N ASP A 6 -16.42 -11.30 11.25
CA ASP A 6 -17.23 -11.94 10.21
C ASP A 6 -16.46 -12.19 8.90
N ILE A 7 -15.25 -12.77 9.04
CA ILE A 7 -14.32 -12.99 7.93
C ILE A 7 -14.86 -13.94 6.86
N MET A 8 -15.64 -14.94 7.26
CA MET A 8 -16.21 -15.93 6.33
C MET A 8 -17.32 -15.31 5.49
N GLU A 9 -18.17 -14.50 6.11
CA GLU A 9 -19.23 -13.71 5.46
C GLU A 9 -18.62 -12.70 4.50
N PHE A 10 -17.59 -11.98 4.93
CA PHE A 10 -16.85 -11.01 4.11
C PHE A 10 -16.27 -11.68 2.85
N LYS A 11 -15.44 -12.73 3.01
CA LYS A 11 -14.84 -13.43 1.85
C LYS A 11 -15.92 -14.01 0.91
N THR A 12 -17.03 -14.47 1.46
CA THR A 12 -18.15 -14.99 0.65
C THR A 12 -18.84 -13.89 -0.14
N ALA A 13 -19.03 -12.70 0.46
CA ALA A 13 -19.59 -11.55 -0.24
C ALA A 13 -18.67 -11.08 -1.38
N ILE A 14 -17.37 -10.93 -1.11
CA ILE A 14 -16.38 -10.52 -2.12
C ILE A 14 -16.35 -11.48 -3.31
N ARG A 15 -16.40 -12.80 -3.07
CA ARG A 15 -16.47 -13.80 -4.16
C ARG A 15 -17.72 -13.67 -5.04
N LYS A 16 -18.83 -13.14 -4.50
CA LYS A 16 -20.06 -12.88 -5.26
C LYS A 16 -19.99 -11.57 -6.05
N GLU A 17 -19.26 -10.58 -5.55
CA GLU A 17 -19.09 -9.28 -6.22
C GLU A 17 -18.23 -9.39 -7.50
N GLY A 18 -17.27 -10.32 -7.54
CA GLY A 18 -16.49 -10.64 -8.74
C GLY A 18 -14.99 -10.82 -8.50
N SER A 19 -14.23 -11.16 -9.55
CA SER A 19 -12.79 -11.42 -9.45
C SER A 19 -11.93 -10.17 -9.23
N GLU A 20 -12.40 -8.98 -9.61
CA GLU A 20 -11.64 -7.72 -9.47
C GLU A 20 -11.32 -7.34 -8.02
N SER A 21 -12.08 -7.91 -7.08
CA SER A 21 -11.96 -7.71 -5.63
C SER A 21 -11.12 -8.81 -4.96
N ILE A 22 -10.55 -9.74 -5.74
CA ILE A 22 -9.69 -10.83 -5.28
C ILE A 22 -8.36 -10.79 -6.02
N ILE A 23 -7.27 -10.53 -5.30
CA ILE A 23 -5.94 -10.41 -5.88
C ILE A 23 -5.03 -11.49 -5.32
N LYS A 24 -4.23 -12.13 -6.18
CA LYS A 24 -3.13 -12.98 -5.74
C LYS A 24 -1.88 -12.12 -5.60
N VAL A 25 -1.35 -12.00 -4.40
CA VAL A 25 -0.07 -11.34 -4.11
C VAL A 25 1.01 -12.42 -4.05
N GLY A 26 1.93 -12.42 -5.01
CA GLY A 26 3.05 -13.36 -5.10
C GLY A 26 4.03 -13.22 -3.94
N HIS A 27 4.90 -14.20 -3.78
CA HIS A 27 5.98 -14.14 -2.79
C HIS A 27 7.02 -13.12 -3.25
N GLY A 28 7.53 -12.26 -2.37
CA GLY A 28 8.42 -11.17 -2.77
C GLY A 28 7.74 -9.99 -3.48
N GLU A 29 6.43 -10.05 -3.71
CA GLU A 29 5.69 -8.99 -4.40
C GLU A 29 5.09 -7.97 -3.42
N THR A 30 4.96 -6.74 -3.89
CA THR A 30 4.06 -5.73 -3.34
C THR A 30 2.99 -5.38 -4.37
N VAL A 31 1.73 -5.39 -3.95
CA VAL A 31 0.61 -4.92 -4.77
C VAL A 31 0.14 -3.57 -4.26
N THR A 32 0.00 -2.60 -5.16
CA THR A 32 -0.56 -1.28 -4.86
C THR A 32 -1.90 -1.09 -5.57
N VAL A 33 -2.97 -0.98 -4.79
CA VAL A 33 -4.29 -0.57 -5.30
C VAL A 33 -4.37 0.95 -5.25
N ARG A 34 -4.48 1.57 -6.42
CA ARG A 34 -4.59 3.03 -6.59
C ARG A 34 -6.06 3.43 -6.67
N VAL A 35 -6.50 4.28 -5.74
CA VAL A 35 -7.90 4.73 -5.60
C VAL A 35 -7.95 6.26 -5.69
N PRO A 36 -8.31 6.83 -6.84
CA PRO A 36 -8.52 8.26 -6.99
C PRO A 36 -9.64 8.76 -6.07
N THR A 37 -9.49 9.96 -5.51
CA THR A 37 -10.59 10.63 -4.79
C THR A 37 -11.73 10.96 -5.75
N HIS A 38 -12.97 10.71 -5.33
CA HIS A 38 -14.16 11.11 -6.09
C HIS A 38 -14.56 12.55 -5.77
N GLU A 39 -15.02 13.34 -6.76
CA GLU A 39 -15.40 14.75 -6.55
C GLU A 39 -16.58 14.91 -5.58
N GLU A 40 -17.49 13.94 -5.58
CA GLU A 40 -18.63 13.89 -4.65
C GLU A 40 -18.34 13.11 -3.36
N GLY A 41 -17.09 12.69 -3.16
CA GLY A 41 -16.67 11.93 -1.98
C GLY A 41 -15.96 12.80 -0.94
N SER A 42 -16.05 12.39 0.32
CA SER A 42 -15.40 13.06 1.46
C SER A 42 -14.50 12.12 2.27
N CYS A 43 -14.66 10.81 2.14
CA CYS A 43 -13.92 9.83 2.92
C CYS A 43 -13.72 8.53 2.13
N LEU A 44 -12.53 7.93 2.20
CA LEU A 44 -12.25 6.59 1.69
C LEU A 44 -12.52 5.58 2.80
N PHE A 45 -13.14 4.46 2.46
CA PHE A 45 -13.25 3.27 3.29
C PHE A 45 -12.58 2.10 2.60
N TRP A 46 -11.94 1.24 3.40
CA TRP A 46 -11.34 0.00 2.93
C TRP A 46 -11.62 -1.14 3.90
N GLU A 47 -11.74 -2.34 3.34
CA GLU A 47 -11.87 -3.60 4.06
C GLU A 47 -10.99 -4.64 3.35
N PHE A 48 -10.30 -5.50 4.09
CA PHE A 48 -9.52 -6.58 3.50
C PHE A 48 -9.33 -7.77 4.43
N ALA A 49 -9.09 -8.93 3.82
CA ALA A 49 -8.75 -10.17 4.49
C ALA A 49 -7.90 -11.07 3.56
N THR A 50 -7.18 -12.02 4.14
CA THR A 50 -6.41 -13.04 3.39
C THR A 50 -6.84 -14.45 3.77
N ASP A 51 -6.49 -15.47 2.97
CA ASP A 51 -6.94 -16.84 3.25
C ASP A 51 -6.23 -17.51 4.45
N HIS A 52 -4.90 -17.42 4.55
CA HIS A 52 -4.13 -18.32 5.44
C HIS A 52 -3.00 -17.69 6.24
N TYR A 53 -2.56 -16.49 5.85
CA TYR A 53 -1.36 -15.87 6.41
C TYR A 53 -1.55 -14.36 6.44
N ASP A 54 -0.81 -13.71 7.32
CA ASP A 54 -0.73 -12.26 7.38
C ASP A 54 -0.18 -11.63 6.09
N ILE A 55 -0.38 -10.33 5.94
CA ILE A 55 0.23 -9.52 4.87
C ILE A 55 0.58 -8.14 5.44
N GLY A 56 1.62 -7.50 4.90
CA GLY A 56 1.90 -6.10 5.19
C GLY A 56 0.82 -5.22 4.59
N PHE A 57 0.34 -4.24 5.35
CA PHE A 57 -0.65 -3.27 4.86
C PHE A 57 -0.31 -1.87 5.32
N GLY A 58 -0.32 -0.93 4.37
CA GLY A 58 -0.21 0.51 4.59
C GLY A 58 -1.04 1.31 3.59
N VAL A 59 -1.24 2.58 3.92
CA VAL A 59 -2.02 3.53 3.11
C VAL A 59 -1.21 4.81 2.97
N PHE A 60 -1.07 5.27 1.73
CA PHE A 60 -0.42 6.52 1.39
C PHE A 60 -1.36 7.39 0.55
N PHE A 61 -1.08 8.68 0.48
CA PHE A 61 -1.82 9.63 -0.34
C PHE A 61 -0.88 10.37 -1.29
N GLU A 62 -1.04 10.12 -2.58
CA GLU A 62 -0.28 10.76 -3.64
C GLU A 62 -1.02 12.03 -4.10
N TRP A 63 -0.37 13.19 -3.96
CA TRP A 63 -0.89 14.49 -4.35
C TRP A 63 -0.80 14.68 -5.86
N THR A 64 -1.67 13.98 -6.58
CA THR A 64 -1.80 14.04 -8.04
C THR A 64 -3.25 14.08 -8.47
N ILE A 65 -3.51 14.65 -9.65
CA ILE A 65 -4.85 14.61 -10.25
C ILE A 65 -4.89 13.42 -11.21
N SER A 66 -5.64 12.38 -10.84
CA SER A 66 -5.90 11.27 -11.75
C SER A 66 -6.75 11.74 -12.94
N GLN A 67 -6.43 11.29 -14.14
CA GLN A 67 -7.24 11.55 -15.34
C GLN A 67 -8.56 10.77 -15.34
N THR A 68 -8.69 9.76 -14.48
CA THR A 68 -9.88 8.92 -14.36
C THR A 68 -10.22 8.63 -12.90
N ASN A 69 -11.49 8.37 -12.61
CA ASN A 69 -11.94 7.93 -11.28
C ASN A 69 -11.86 6.39 -11.13
N ARG A 70 -11.14 5.69 -12.01
CA ARG A 70 -11.09 4.23 -12.01
C ARG A 70 -10.02 3.73 -11.04
N VAL A 71 -10.39 2.74 -10.23
CA VAL A 71 -9.44 1.97 -9.42
C VAL A 71 -8.52 1.17 -10.35
N SER A 72 -7.22 1.15 -10.03
CA SER A 72 -6.23 0.37 -10.77
C SER A 72 -5.29 -0.38 -9.81
N VAL A 73 -4.72 -1.48 -10.28
CA VAL A 73 -3.85 -2.36 -9.48
C VAL A 73 -2.48 -2.43 -10.15
N HIS A 74 -1.42 -2.18 -9.38
CA HIS A 74 -0.03 -2.29 -9.83
C HIS A 74 0.68 -3.34 -8.99
N VAL A 75 1.52 -4.15 -9.64
CA VAL A 75 2.33 -5.20 -8.99
C VAL A 75 3.79 -4.84 -9.18
N SER A 76 4.57 -4.91 -8.11
CA SER A 76 6.01 -4.65 -8.11
C SER A 76 6.72 -5.81 -7.41
N GLU A 77 7.84 -6.27 -7.97
CA GLU A 77 8.69 -7.28 -7.35
C GLU A 77 9.80 -6.59 -6.55
N SER A 78 10.06 -7.04 -5.32
CA SER A 78 11.03 -6.43 -4.40
C SER A 78 12.48 -6.40 -4.91
N SER A 79 12.79 -7.01 -6.04
CA SER A 79 14.15 -7.08 -6.59
C SER A 79 14.60 -5.81 -7.32
N ASP A 80 13.70 -4.88 -7.64
CA ASP A 80 14.00 -3.74 -8.52
C ASP A 80 14.31 -2.42 -7.79
N GLU A 81 14.27 -2.35 -6.45
CA GLU A 81 14.47 -1.08 -5.72
C GLU A 81 15.64 -1.08 -4.70
N GLU A 82 16.33 -2.20 -4.46
CA GLU A 82 17.45 -2.23 -3.49
C GLU A 82 18.85 -2.40 -4.10
N ALA A 83 18.97 -2.84 -5.35
CA ALA A 83 20.29 -3.13 -5.93
C ALA A 83 21.06 -1.88 -6.42
N ASP A 84 20.36 -0.80 -6.78
CA ASP A 84 20.97 0.36 -7.45
C ASP A 84 21.39 1.47 -6.47
N GLU A 85 20.79 1.57 -5.27
CA GLU A 85 21.10 2.65 -4.32
C GLU A 85 22.16 2.30 -3.26
N GLU A 86 22.36 1.02 -2.96
CA GLU A 86 23.35 0.58 -1.96
C GLU A 86 24.76 0.40 -2.56
N PHE A 87 24.85 -0.04 -3.83
CA PHE A 87 26.13 -0.33 -4.49
C PHE A 87 26.93 0.94 -4.87
N LEU A 88 26.25 2.06 -5.12
CA LEU A 88 26.90 3.35 -5.46
C LEU A 88 27.42 4.13 -4.23
N GLN A 89 26.98 3.79 -3.02
CA GLN A 89 27.34 4.53 -1.80
C GLN A 89 28.60 4.00 -1.08
N VAL A 90 29.05 2.78 -1.38
CA VAL A 90 30.18 2.16 -0.67
C VAL A 90 31.54 2.60 -1.23
N GLU A 91 31.65 2.93 -2.52
CA GLU A 91 32.95 3.31 -3.13
C GLU A 91 33.41 4.76 -2.82
N LEU A 92 32.56 5.62 -2.24
CA LEU A 92 32.86 7.04 -2.02
C LEU A 92 33.10 7.44 -0.56
N ARG A 93 33.14 6.50 0.40
CA ARG A 93 33.41 6.81 1.82
C ARG A 93 34.75 6.24 2.30
N THR A 94 35.84 6.73 1.73
CA THR A 94 37.10 6.82 2.47
C THR A 94 37.35 8.29 2.79
N SER A 95 37.83 8.57 4.00
CA SER A 95 38.18 9.89 4.58
C SER A 95 37.03 10.86 4.87
N ASP A 96 36.59 10.94 6.13
CA ASP A 96 36.98 12.01 7.08
C ASP A 96 36.05 11.94 8.33
N VAL A 97 36.62 12.11 9.53
CA VAL A 97 35.98 11.94 10.84
C VAL A 97 35.97 13.25 11.60
N GLU A 98 35.19 14.25 11.18
CA GLU A 98 34.79 15.35 12.07
C GLU A 98 33.63 16.18 11.51
N SER A 99 32.74 16.61 12.41
CA SER A 99 31.75 17.69 12.29
C SER A 99 30.28 17.29 12.10
N GLY A 100 29.43 17.98 12.88
CA GLY A 100 28.10 17.57 13.29
C GLY A 100 26.93 17.96 12.38
N SER A 101 25.78 17.37 12.72
CA SER A 101 24.39 17.68 12.34
C SER A 101 24.15 18.44 11.03
N SER A 102 23.82 17.68 9.98
CA SER A 102 22.81 18.09 9.01
C SER A 102 22.01 16.85 8.59
N VAL A 103 20.71 16.88 8.89
CA VAL A 103 19.73 15.97 8.34
C VAL A 103 19.87 16.06 6.82
N ARG A 104 20.42 15.02 6.19
CA ARG A 104 20.45 14.91 4.73
C ARG A 104 19.00 14.74 4.29
N GLU A 105 18.38 15.85 3.91
CA GLU A 105 17.20 15.87 3.08
C GLU A 105 17.50 14.96 1.88
N LYS A 106 16.78 13.85 1.79
CA LYS A 106 16.76 13.01 0.59
C LYS A 106 16.32 13.93 -0.53
N GLU A 107 17.21 14.20 -1.49
CA GLU A 107 16.86 14.88 -2.74
C GLU A 107 15.80 14.03 -3.44
N THR A 108 14.53 14.35 -3.19
CA THR A 108 13.41 13.77 -3.91
C THR A 108 13.46 14.29 -5.33
N ASP A 109 13.65 13.37 -6.27
CA ASP A 109 13.47 13.53 -7.70
C ASP A 109 12.31 14.51 -8.00
N GLN A 110 12.61 15.74 -8.45
CA GLN A 110 11.65 16.87 -8.51
C GLN A 110 10.43 16.61 -9.42
N ASN A 111 10.43 15.51 -10.16
CA ASN A 111 9.38 15.13 -11.09
C ASN A 111 8.38 14.11 -10.51
N LYS A 112 8.60 13.59 -9.30
CA LYS A 112 7.66 12.65 -8.64
C LYS A 112 6.63 13.41 -7.80
N PRO A 113 5.33 13.04 -7.86
CA PRO A 113 4.32 13.67 -7.03
C PRO A 113 4.61 13.44 -5.55
N HIS A 114 4.27 14.44 -4.72
CA HIS A 114 4.41 14.35 -3.26
C HIS A 114 3.50 13.25 -2.70
N VAL A 115 4.00 12.48 -1.72
CA VAL A 115 3.28 11.35 -1.11
C VAL A 115 3.31 11.47 0.41
N ASP A 116 2.13 11.47 1.03
CA ASP A 116 1.98 11.43 2.49
C ASP A 116 1.70 10.00 2.99
N GLU A 117 2.28 9.63 4.12
CA GLU A 117 1.95 8.40 4.83
C GLU A 117 0.72 8.60 5.72
N ILE A 118 -0.34 7.81 5.48
CA ILE A 118 -1.59 7.84 6.26
C ILE A 118 -1.61 6.69 7.27
N VAL A 119 -1.23 5.50 6.82
CA VAL A 119 -1.08 4.30 7.65
C VAL A 119 0.27 3.67 7.30
N PRO A 120 1.23 3.60 8.24
CA PRO A 120 2.50 2.92 8.01
C PRO A 120 2.29 1.44 7.68
N ILE A 121 3.17 0.88 6.86
CA ILE A 121 3.15 -0.54 6.52
C ILE A 121 3.54 -1.35 7.76
N TYR A 122 2.62 -2.18 8.22
CA TYR A 122 2.89 -3.21 9.21
C TYR A 122 2.14 -4.49 8.85
N ARG A 123 2.66 -5.62 9.31
CA ARG A 123 2.03 -6.94 9.15
C ARG A 123 0.69 -6.98 9.90
N ARG A 124 -0.33 -7.51 9.24
CA ARG A 124 -1.71 -7.65 9.77
C ARG A 124 -2.15 -9.09 9.69
N ASP A 125 -2.62 -9.63 10.82
CA ASP A 125 -3.22 -10.97 10.91
C ASP A 125 -4.64 -11.01 10.29
N CYS A 126 -4.78 -10.45 9.09
CA CYS A 126 -6.04 -10.34 8.36
C CYS A 126 -6.52 -11.68 7.75
N HIS A 127 -5.85 -12.78 8.10
CA HIS A 127 -6.33 -14.13 7.87
C HIS A 127 -7.23 -14.63 9.01
N GLU A 128 -7.18 -13.96 10.17
CA GLU A 128 -8.00 -14.28 11.35
C GLU A 128 -9.24 -13.38 11.42
N GLU A 129 -9.10 -12.09 11.08
CA GLU A 129 -10.18 -11.09 11.13
C GLU A 129 -10.19 -10.23 9.85
N VAL A 130 -11.32 -9.58 9.57
CA VAL A 130 -11.39 -8.54 8.53
C VAL A 130 -10.78 -7.26 9.09
N TYR A 131 -9.77 -6.72 8.41
CA TYR A 131 -9.21 -5.41 8.73
C TYR A 131 -9.95 -4.34 7.94
N ALA A 132 -10.34 -3.27 8.61
CA ALA A 132 -11.06 -2.17 8.00
C ALA A 132 -10.53 -0.81 8.47
N GLY A 133 -10.77 0.21 7.66
CA GLY A 133 -10.39 1.56 8.01
C GLY A 133 -11.08 2.59 7.14
N SER A 134 -10.88 3.85 7.52
CA SER A 134 -11.36 4.99 6.77
C SER A 134 -10.40 6.17 6.92
N HIS A 135 -10.42 7.06 5.93
CA HIS A 135 -9.65 8.30 5.96
C HIS A 135 -10.42 9.41 5.23
N VAL A 136 -10.64 10.52 5.93
CA VAL A 136 -11.25 11.73 5.35
C VAL A 136 -10.29 12.28 4.29
N TYR A 137 -10.81 12.67 3.14
CA TYR A 137 -10.00 13.18 2.04
C TYR A 137 -9.22 14.42 2.49
N PRO A 138 -7.88 14.39 2.46
CA PRO A 138 -7.07 15.58 2.79
C PRO A 138 -7.11 16.60 1.64
N GLY A 139 -7.50 16.15 0.44
CA GLY A 139 -7.63 16.95 -0.77
C GLY A 139 -7.96 16.05 -1.96
N ARG A 140 -7.79 16.58 -3.18
CA ARG A 140 -7.84 15.75 -4.40
C ARG A 140 -6.51 15.04 -4.61
N GLY A 141 -6.57 13.74 -4.83
CA GLY A 141 -5.37 12.90 -4.90
C GLY A 141 -5.68 11.46 -5.28
N VAL A 142 -4.70 10.59 -5.07
CA VAL A 142 -4.83 9.14 -5.25
C VAL A 142 -4.36 8.43 -3.99
N TYR A 143 -5.23 7.64 -3.38
CA TYR A 143 -4.84 6.74 -2.31
C TYR A 143 -4.05 5.55 -2.88
N LEU A 144 -2.98 5.18 -2.19
CA LEU A 144 -2.15 4.01 -2.50
C LEU A 144 -2.31 3.01 -1.35
N LEU A 145 -3.15 1.99 -1.55
CA LEU A 145 -3.28 0.88 -0.61
C LEU A 145 -2.22 -0.16 -0.97
N LYS A 146 -1.17 -0.25 -0.15
CA LYS A 146 -0.05 -1.17 -0.37
C LYS A 146 -0.26 -2.44 0.43
N PHE A 147 -0.30 -3.56 -0.30
CA PHE A 147 -0.33 -4.92 0.21
C PHE A 147 1.03 -5.56 -0.02
N ASP A 148 1.84 -5.57 1.02
CA ASP A 148 3.26 -5.92 0.98
C ASP A 148 3.46 -7.38 1.40
N ASN A 149 3.97 -8.19 0.46
CA ASN A 149 4.37 -9.57 0.68
C ASN A 149 5.86 -9.79 0.36
N SER A 150 6.66 -8.73 0.32
CA SER A 150 8.11 -8.73 0.05
C SER A 150 8.87 -9.68 0.99
N TYR A 151 8.46 -9.74 2.25
CA TYR A 151 9.07 -10.60 3.28
C TYR A 151 8.78 -12.09 3.11
N SER A 152 7.83 -12.49 2.26
CA SER A 152 7.50 -13.90 2.08
C SER A 152 8.38 -14.54 1.02
N LEU A 153 9.15 -15.55 1.41
CA LEU A 153 10.04 -16.29 0.51
C LEU A 153 9.35 -17.37 -0.34
N TRP A 154 8.22 -17.91 0.14
CA TRP A 154 7.57 -19.10 -0.49
C TRP A 154 6.05 -19.04 -0.54
N ARG A 155 5.44 -18.01 0.07
CA ARG A 155 4.00 -17.97 0.31
C ARG A 155 3.37 -16.80 -0.42
N SER A 156 2.63 -17.10 -1.49
CA SER A 156 1.65 -16.16 -2.04
C SER A 156 0.47 -15.98 -1.08
N LYS A 157 -0.23 -14.86 -1.21
CA LYS A 157 -1.46 -14.54 -0.47
C LYS A 157 -2.62 -14.41 -1.46
N THR A 158 -3.77 -14.97 -1.10
CA THR A 158 -5.05 -14.61 -1.74
C THR A 158 -5.65 -13.50 -0.90
N LEU A 159 -5.70 -12.29 -1.45
CA LEU A 159 -6.22 -11.08 -0.84
C LEU A 159 -7.67 -10.85 -1.32
N TYR A 160 -8.58 -10.66 -0.38
CA TYR A 160 -9.94 -10.20 -0.60
C TYR A 160 -9.99 -8.76 -0.13
N TYR A 161 -10.41 -7.82 -0.98
CA TYR A 161 -10.47 -6.43 -0.59
C TYR A 161 -11.72 -5.75 -1.14
N ARG A 162 -12.12 -4.65 -0.51
CA ARG A 162 -13.15 -3.76 -1.00
C ARG A 162 -12.81 -2.33 -0.61
N VAL A 163 -13.07 -1.41 -1.53
CA VAL A 163 -12.93 0.03 -1.33
C VAL A 163 -14.18 0.75 -1.79
N TYR A 164 -14.58 1.79 -1.07
CA TYR A 164 -15.71 2.65 -1.41
C TYR A 164 -15.53 4.01 -0.76
N TYR A 165 -16.30 5.00 -1.21
CA TYR A 165 -16.30 6.34 -0.63
C TYR A 165 -17.67 6.69 -0.06
N SER A 166 -17.69 7.60 0.91
CA SER A 166 -18.91 8.27 1.35
C SER A 166 -18.94 9.69 0.80
N SER A 167 -20.15 10.26 0.65
CA SER A 167 -20.38 11.68 0.46
C SER A 167 -20.42 12.42 1.79
#